data_AF-A0ABD4XL96-F1
#
_entry.id   AF-A0ABD4XL96-F1
#
_cell.length_a   1.000
_cell.length_b   1.000
_cell.length_c   1.000
_cell.angle_alpha   90.00
_cell.angle_beta   90.00
_cell.angle_gamma   90.00
#
_symmetry.space_group_name_H-M   'P 1'
#
loop_
_entity.id
_entity.type
_entity.pdbx_description
1 polymer ?
#
loop_
_entity_poly.entity_id
_entity_poly.type
_entity_poly.pdbx_seq_one_letter_code
_entity_poly.pdbx_strand_id
1 'polypeptide(L)' 'MLLEVNHLEKIFKTRFSKETTAALRDIDFSVEKGEYIAIMGESGSGKTTLLN' A
#
# COMPACT_ATOMS: atom_id res chain seq x y z
N MET A 1 -4.52 19.32 4.79
CA MET A 1 -4.23 17.88 4.89
C MET A 1 -5.53 17.09 5.01
N LEU A 2 -5.80 16.22 4.03
CA LEU A 2 -6.97 15.32 4.01
C LEU A 2 -6.60 13.91 4.48
N LEU A 3 -5.44 13.42 4.06
CA LEU A 3 -4.91 12.10 4.42
C LEU A 3 -3.40 12.22 4.65
N GLU A 4 -2.91 11.50 5.65
CA GLU A 4 -1.48 11.32 5.92
C GLU A 4 -1.27 9.86 6.31
N VAL A 5 -0.32 9.21 5.66
CA VAL A 5 0.05 7.81 5.89
C VAL A 5 1.56 7.79 6.09
N ASN A 6 1.99 7.25 7.22
CA ASN A 6 3.39 7.13 7.59
C ASN A 6 3.71 5.67 7.94
N HIS A 7 4.82 5.15 7.43
CA HIS A 7 5.37 3.83 7.68
C HIS A 7 4.37 2.69 7.46
N LEU A 8 3.58 2.75 6.37
CA LEU A 8 2.57 1.73 6.11
C LEU A 8 3.21 0.42 5.64
N GLU A 9 2.95 -0.64 6.40
CA GLU A 9 3.31 -2.01 6.04
C GLU A 9 2.08 -2.91 5.92
N LYS A 10 2.13 -3.84 4.97
CA LYS A 10 1.12 -4.89 4.84
C LYS A 10 1.76 -6.21 4.48
N ILE A 11 1.56 -7.21 5.33
CA ILE A 11 2.07 -8.56 5.14
C ILE A 11 0.90 -9.53 5.02
N PHE A 12 0.87 -10.29 3.93
CA PHE A 12 -0.04 -11.41 3.75
C PHE A 12 0.63 -12.72 4.18
N LYS A 13 -0.17 -13.59 4.82
CA LYS A 13 0.24 -14.95 5.20
C LYS A 13 -0.52 -15.94 4.33
N THR A 14 0.21 -16.88 3.75
CA THR A 14 -0.41 -17.94 2.95
C THR A 14 -0.92 -19.04 3.88
N ARG A 15 -2.16 -19.48 3.74
CA ARG A 15 -2.77 -20.47 4.66
C ARG A 15 -2.02 -21.81 4.75
N PHE A 16 -1.32 -22.20 3.68
CA PHE A 16 -0.66 -23.50 3.58
C PHE A 16 0.87 -23.42 3.52
N SER A 17 1.45 -22.23 3.59
CA SER A 17 2.91 -22.06 3.67
C SER A 17 3.26 -21.22 4.89
N LYS A 18 4.47 -21.44 5.44
CA LYS A 18 5.02 -20.55 6.47
C LYS A 18 5.53 -19.24 5.88
N GLU A 19 5.48 -19.09 4.56
CA GLU A 19 5.97 -17.91 3.88
C GLU A 19 5.02 -16.74 4.03
N THR A 20 5.61 -15.57 4.13
CA THR A 20 4.91 -14.31 4.19
C THR A 20 5.31 -13.45 2.99
N THR A 21 4.37 -12.65 2.52
CA THR A 21 4.62 -11.70 1.44
C THR A 21 4.31 -10.31 1.95
N ALA A 22 5.35 -9.48 2.06
CA ALA A 22 5.16 -8.06 2.31
C ALA A 22 4.73 -7.38 1.01
N ALA A 23 3.44 -7.05 0.93
CA ALA A 23 2.81 -6.38 -0.20
C ALA A 23 2.99 -4.86 -0.17
N LEU A 24 3.13 -4.27 1.02
CA LEU A 24 3.55 -2.89 1.22
C LEU A 24 4.71 -2.88 2.22
N ARG A 25 5.72 -2.05 1.95
CA ARG A 25 6.93 -1.93 2.77
C ARG A 25 7.22 -0.45 2.93
N ASP A 26 7.05 0.04 4.17
CA ASP A 26 7.46 1.38 4.57
C ASP A 26 6.99 2.48 3.61
N ILE A 27 5.68 2.55 3.39
CA ILE A 27 5.09 3.53 2.47
C ILE A 27 4.68 4.80 3.24
N ASP A 28 5.23 5.93 2.79
CA ASP A 28 4.88 7.27 3.27
C ASP A 28 4.21 8.07 2.15
N PHE A 29 3.03 8.65 2.41
CA PHE A 29 2.42 9.62 1.52
C PHE A 29 1.36 10.47 2.23
N SER A 30 1.12 11.66 1.68
CA SER A 30 0.06 12.56 2.12
C SER A 30 -0.80 12.98 0.93
N VAL A 31 -2.05 13.32 1.20
CA VAL A 31 -2.99 13.88 0.22
C VAL A 31 -3.60 15.15 0.79
N GLU A 32 -3.50 16.22 0.02
CA GLU A 32 -4.12 17.50 0.33
C GLU A 32 -5.56 17.58 -0.17
N LYS A 33 -6.33 18.48 0.46
CA LYS A 33 -7.73 18.64 0.10
C LYS A 33 -7.85 19.21 -1.31
N GLY A 34 -8.54 18.49 -2.19
CA GLY A 34 -8.75 18.89 -3.58
C GLY A 34 -7.72 18.34 -4.57
N GLU A 35 -6.74 17.56 -4.10
CA GLU A 35 -5.83 16.85 -4.99
C GLU A 35 -6.53 15.67 -5.69
N TYR A 36 -6.14 15.45 -6.95
CA TYR A 36 -6.56 14.30 -7.73
C TYR A 36 -5.32 13.46 -8.06
N ILE A 37 -5.24 12.26 -7.52
CA ILE A 37 -4.03 11.42 -7.55
C ILE A 37 -4.30 10.14 -8.33
N ALA A 38 -3.29 9.70 -9.09
CA ALA A 38 -3.27 8.41 -9.76
C ALA A 38 -2.21 7.50 -9.13
N ILE A 39 -2.56 6.23 -8.92
CA ILE A 39 -1.63 5.20 -8.44
C ILE A 39 -1.31 4.26 -9.61
N MET A 40 -0.03 4.19 -9.99
CA MET A 40 0.45 3.42 -11.14
C MET A 40 1.60 2.47 -10.76
N GLY A 41 1.84 1.47 -11.60
CA GLY A 41 2.88 0.45 -11.39
C GLY A 41 2.50 -0.90 -12.01
N GLU A 42 3.46 -1.81 -12.12
CA GLU A 42 3.29 -3.14 -12.72
C GLU A 42 2.31 -4.04 -11.94
N SER A 43 1.82 -5.12 -12.58
CA SER A 43 1.00 -6.11 -11.88
C SER A 43 1.76 -6.69 -10.67
N GLY A 44 1.09 -6.80 -9.52
CA GLY A 44 1.72 -7.27 -8.27
C GLY A 44 2.45 -6.20 -7.45
N SER A 45 2.52 -4.95 -7.90
CA SER A 45 3.25 -3.87 -7.18
C SER A 45 2.57 -3.34 -5.91
N GLY A 46 1.45 -3.93 -5.46
CA GLY A 46 0.75 -3.53 -4.23
C GLY A 46 -0.31 -2.43 -4.37
N LYS A 47 -0.62 -1.92 -5.58
CA LYS A 47 -1.62 -0.83 -5.78
C LYS A 47 -2.99 -1.13 -5.18
N THR A 48 -3.55 -2.31 -5.47
CA THR A 48 -4.86 -2.72 -4.92
C THR A 48 -4.78 -2.93 -3.42
N THR A 49 -3.63 -3.35 -2.90
CA THR A 49 -3.39 -3.46 -1.45
C THR A 49 -3.30 -2.10 -0.78
N LEU A 50 -2.76 -1.08 -1.46
CA LEU A 50 -2.66 0.28 -0.94
C LEU A 50 -4.03 0.97 -0.84
N LEU A 51 -5.01 0.55 -1.66
CA LEU A 51 -6.35 1.15 -1.73
C LEU A 51 -7.41 0.44 -0.87
N ASN A 52 -7.07 -0.62 -0.13
CA ASN A 52 -8.00 -1.45 0.66
C ASN A 52 -7.59 -1.48 2.13
#